data_AF-A0A0F9MN85-F1
#
_entry.id   AF-A0A0F9MN85-F1
#
_cell.length_a   1.000
_cell.length_b   1.000
_cell.length_c   1.000
_cell.angle_alpha   90.00
_cell.angle_beta   90.00
_cell.angle_gamma   90.00
#
_symmetry.space_group_name_H-M   'P 1'
#
loop_
_entity.id
_entity.type
_entity.pdbx_description
1 polymer ?
#
loop_
_entity_poly.entity_id
_entity_poly.type
_entity_poly.pdbx_seq_one_letter_code
_entity_poly.pdbx_strand_id
1 'polypeptide(L)'
;MIIKKIVLENFKNFEGRHSFNFDNINLIKGKNGSGKSTLIRIAPAFCIYGYSDVPLEKLPTRGKSKSCRVEVHFDDCIIAREYPTKIYIQEVNYPPMIFANNRVAQEWLNSKFQNVDYFRKFRMIDLQQGINILEEGKTSLRKTLCSFNEDMFNKIRKNLQIKKKERELYNRDNLNIDTIHFPSEKRLHAIQIGLLNLSEEVYSIEKELSEEQRNLTNLISNRMRLQSQKEGFTNQKIQLLKNSACPTCNRRTNKDIKLKILNDFNKNISEINDKIISFIDKIDNQKEEVYYFKSYKEKILKRKDRISEIRYKLETIVKQKDYKWVTKDVEVIKQAIKELDNFSSYYITEWIKILEPIMNDILSKIGFQITFDIDNKGDIDINLIKDGKEYNYKDLSSGQKLITSIAFQLSLLLESNKEGFIIADEGFSNLDTENLKLILELFKNLPFQLLCVIHRLEDIPDGVYVINCGGD
;
A
#
# COMPACT_ATOMS: atom_id res chain seq x y z
N MET A 1 18.73 -15.42 30.06
CA MET A 1 18.30 -16.40 29.03
C MET A 1 19.41 -17.41 28.73
N ILE A 2 19.57 -18.37 29.62
CA ILE A 2 20.69 -19.32 29.63
C ILE A 2 20.13 -20.73 29.46
N ILE A 3 20.68 -21.52 28.53
CA ILE A 3 20.30 -22.92 28.36
C ILE A 3 20.83 -23.71 29.56
N LYS A 4 19.96 -24.36 30.30
CA LYS A 4 20.33 -25.26 31.40
C LYS A 4 20.42 -26.70 30.94
N LYS A 5 19.54 -27.11 30.03
CA LYS A 5 19.43 -28.49 29.58
C LYS A 5 18.83 -28.60 28.18
N ILE A 6 19.32 -29.57 27.40
CA ILE A 6 18.73 -29.98 26.13
C ILE A 6 18.40 -31.46 26.20
N VAL A 7 17.17 -31.82 25.82
CA VAL A 7 16.70 -33.20 25.70
C VAL A 7 16.36 -33.47 24.24
N LEU A 8 16.92 -34.55 23.71
CA LEU A 8 16.74 -34.98 22.32
C LEU A 8 16.07 -36.35 22.32
N GLU A 9 15.00 -36.51 21.56
CA GLU A 9 14.30 -37.79 21.42
C GLU A 9 14.14 -38.15 19.94
N ASN A 10 14.80 -39.24 19.52
CA ASN A 10 14.82 -39.72 18.14
C ASN A 10 15.16 -38.62 17.12
N PHE A 11 16.13 -37.76 17.46
CA PHE A 11 16.50 -36.58 16.70
C PHE A 11 17.87 -36.78 16.03
N LYS A 12 17.89 -36.88 14.70
CA LYS A 12 19.08 -37.15 13.88
C LYS A 12 19.81 -38.40 14.36
N ASN A 13 21.01 -38.22 14.91
CA ASN A 13 21.92 -39.28 15.30
C ASN A 13 21.64 -39.75 16.74
N PHE A 14 20.74 -39.09 17.47
CA PHE A 14 20.37 -39.40 18.84
C PHE A 14 19.10 -40.27 18.85
N GLU A 15 19.30 -41.59 18.93
CA GLU A 15 18.22 -42.58 19.04
C GLU A 15 17.78 -42.77 20.49
N GLY A 16 16.47 -42.83 20.74
CA GLY A 16 15.95 -42.82 22.11
C GLY A 16 16.05 -41.43 22.72
N ARG A 17 16.01 -41.34 24.06
CA ARG A 17 15.99 -40.08 24.80
C ARG A 17 17.36 -39.77 25.40
N HIS A 18 17.97 -38.67 24.97
CA HIS A 18 19.26 -38.17 25.44
C HIS A 18 19.09 -36.85 26.16
N SER A 19 19.88 -36.60 27.20
CA SER A 19 19.78 -35.39 28.03
C SER A 19 21.17 -34.83 28.31
N PHE A 20 21.37 -33.55 28.00
CA PHE A 20 22.62 -32.83 28.18
C PHE A 20 22.39 -31.60 29.06
N ASN A 21 23.20 -31.45 30.11
CA ASN A 21 23.19 -30.25 30.95
C ASN A 21 24.26 -29.27 30.46
N PHE A 22 24.04 -27.99 30.71
CA PHE A 22 24.92 -26.91 30.25
C PHE A 22 25.25 -25.95 31.40
N ASP A 23 26.47 -25.42 31.37
CA ASP A 23 27.01 -24.41 32.29
C ASP A 23 27.28 -23.09 31.54
N ASN A 24 28.05 -22.15 32.07
CA ASN A 24 28.32 -20.87 31.41
C ASN A 24 29.13 -21.02 30.11
N ILE A 25 30.20 -21.82 30.11
CA ILE A 25 31.02 -22.10 28.92
C ILE A 25 31.04 -23.60 28.70
N ASN A 26 30.59 -24.03 27.52
CA ASN A 26 30.41 -25.44 27.20
C ASN A 26 31.21 -25.83 25.97
N LEU A 27 32.08 -26.81 26.13
CA LEU A 27 32.87 -27.39 25.06
C LEU A 27 32.32 -28.77 24.69
N ILE A 28 31.87 -28.92 23.45
CA ILE A 28 31.26 -30.14 22.96
C ILE A 28 32.30 -30.92 22.16
N LYS A 29 32.70 -32.09 22.69
CA LYS A 29 33.70 -32.99 22.10
C LYS A 29 33.05 -34.27 21.57
N GLY A 30 33.70 -34.93 20.62
CA GLY A 30 33.20 -36.18 20.03
C GLY A 30 33.71 -36.41 18.61
N LYS A 31 33.68 -37.68 18.16
CA LYS A 31 34.09 -38.08 16.80
C LYS A 31 33.26 -37.37 15.73
N ASN A 32 33.73 -37.29 14.50
CA ASN A 32 32.91 -36.79 13.39
C ASN A 32 31.66 -37.64 13.24
N GLY A 33 30.50 -37.00 13.03
CA GLY A 33 29.20 -37.68 12.99
C GLY A 33 28.55 -37.97 14.35
N SER A 34 29.21 -37.70 15.48
CA SER A 34 28.63 -37.91 16.83
C SER A 34 27.45 -37.00 17.21
N GLY A 35 27.09 -36.04 16.35
CA GLY A 35 25.96 -35.14 16.58
C GLY A 35 26.30 -33.86 17.37
N LYS A 36 27.56 -33.43 17.42
CA LYS A 36 27.99 -32.16 18.08
C LYS A 36 27.21 -30.93 17.58
N SER A 37 27.27 -30.68 16.28
CA SER A 37 26.52 -29.60 15.60
C SER A 37 25.01 -29.79 15.73
N THR A 38 24.54 -31.04 15.74
CA THR A 38 23.13 -31.34 15.99
C THR A 38 22.69 -30.85 17.38
N LEU A 39 23.50 -31.11 18.41
CA LEU A 39 23.18 -30.78 19.80
C LEU A 39 23.10 -29.27 20.05
N ILE A 40 24.10 -28.50 19.61
CA ILE A 40 24.17 -27.08 20.00
C ILE A 40 23.62 -26.12 18.96
N ARG A 41 23.62 -26.49 17.67
CA ARG A 41 23.16 -25.60 16.60
C ARG A 41 21.77 -25.97 16.11
N ILE A 42 21.60 -27.20 15.64
CA ILE A 42 20.35 -27.61 14.97
C ILE A 42 19.21 -27.77 15.98
N ALA A 43 19.46 -28.38 17.15
CA ALA A 43 18.42 -28.62 18.13
C ALA A 43 17.82 -27.32 18.71
N PRO A 44 18.61 -26.33 19.21
CA PRO A 44 18.04 -25.06 19.64
C PRO A 44 17.31 -24.31 18.53
N ALA A 45 17.87 -24.25 17.32
CA ALA A 45 17.23 -23.57 16.19
C ALA A 45 15.90 -24.23 15.79
N PHE A 46 15.85 -25.56 15.79
CA PHE A 46 14.61 -26.29 15.56
C PHE A 46 13.61 -26.06 16.68
N CYS A 47 14.02 -26.17 17.95
CA CYS A 47 13.14 -26.02 19.09
C CYS A 47 12.47 -24.64 19.12
N ILE A 48 13.26 -23.58 18.95
CA ILE A 48 12.80 -22.19 19.06
C ILE A 48 12.06 -21.74 17.79
N TYR A 49 12.59 -22.06 16.60
CA TYR A 49 12.09 -21.47 15.34
C TYR A 49 11.43 -22.47 14.39
N GLY A 50 11.51 -23.77 14.67
CA GLY A 50 11.16 -24.81 13.69
C GLY A 50 12.10 -24.80 12.48
N TYR A 51 13.31 -24.27 12.64
CA TYR A 51 14.29 -24.11 11.56
C TYR A 51 15.33 -25.24 11.55
N SER A 52 15.78 -25.62 10.35
CA SER A 52 16.95 -26.46 10.16
C SER A 52 17.55 -26.24 8.77
N ASP A 53 18.87 -26.39 8.63
CA ASP A 53 19.55 -26.32 7.33
C ASP A 53 19.24 -27.51 6.42
N VAL A 54 18.54 -28.52 6.95
CA VAL A 54 18.05 -29.67 6.21
C VAL A 54 16.52 -29.73 6.27
N PRO A 55 15.86 -30.36 5.29
CA PRO A 55 14.42 -30.55 5.34
C PRO A 55 13.94 -31.23 6.64
N LEU A 56 12.83 -30.74 7.19
CA LEU A 56 12.34 -31.14 8.52
C LEU A 56 12.01 -32.65 8.60
N GLU A 57 11.59 -33.25 7.50
CA GLU A 57 11.34 -34.70 7.38
C GLU A 57 12.60 -35.55 7.56
N LYS A 58 13.79 -34.95 7.47
CA LYS A 58 15.08 -35.61 7.72
C LYS A 58 15.56 -35.41 9.17
N LEU A 59 14.80 -34.74 10.02
CA LEU A 59 15.14 -34.56 11.44
C LEU A 59 14.96 -35.83 12.27
N PRO A 60 13.89 -36.65 12.08
CA PRO A 60 13.78 -37.92 12.79
C PRO A 60 14.94 -38.87 12.48
N THR A 61 15.30 -39.71 13.45
CA THR A 61 16.32 -40.75 13.28
C THR A 61 15.94 -41.70 12.14
N ARG A 62 16.80 -41.75 11.11
CA ARG A 62 16.54 -42.48 9.86
C ARG A 62 16.21 -43.94 10.12
N GLY A 63 15.10 -44.41 9.56
CA GLY A 63 14.67 -45.81 9.61
C GLY A 63 14.10 -46.27 10.95
N LYS A 64 14.06 -45.40 11.98
CA LYS A 64 13.66 -45.79 13.35
C LYS A 64 12.42 -45.08 13.85
N SER A 65 12.23 -43.80 13.51
CA SER A 65 11.05 -43.03 13.92
C SER A 65 10.54 -42.13 12.80
N LYS A 66 9.22 -41.90 12.78
CA LYS A 66 8.55 -40.89 11.94
C LYS A 66 8.42 -39.52 12.63
N SER A 67 8.74 -39.46 13.92
CA SER A 67 8.65 -38.24 14.74
C SER A 67 9.92 -38.05 15.56
N CYS A 68 10.16 -36.81 15.96
CA CYS A 68 11.25 -36.48 16.86
C CYS A 68 10.82 -35.33 17.76
N ARG A 69 11.46 -35.23 18.92
CA ARG A 69 11.22 -34.17 19.89
C ARG A 69 12.55 -33.57 20.32
N VAL A 70 12.58 -32.24 20.37
CA VAL A 70 13.64 -31.48 21.01
C VAL A 70 13.03 -30.66 22.11
N GLU A 71 13.64 -30.66 23.28
CA GLU A 71 13.22 -29.88 24.43
C GLU A 71 14.42 -29.12 24.98
N VAL A 72 14.29 -27.81 25.12
CA VAL A 72 15.33 -26.91 25.63
C VAL A 72 14.80 -26.22 26.88
N HIS A 73 15.54 -26.39 27.97
CA HIS A 73 15.29 -25.77 29.26
C HIS A 73 16.15 -24.54 29.35
N PHE A 74 15.52 -23.38 29.40
CA PHE A 74 16.15 -22.12 29.76
C PHE A 74 16.04 -21.88 31.27
N ASP A 75 16.70 -20.84 31.75
CA ASP A 75 16.58 -20.32 33.11
C ASP A 75 15.16 -19.90 33.49
N ASP A 76 14.35 -19.46 32.51
CA ASP A 76 13.02 -18.89 32.75
C ASP A 76 11.87 -19.61 32.04
N CYS A 77 12.14 -20.51 31.10
CA CYS A 77 11.12 -21.34 30.45
C CYS A 77 11.63 -22.67 29.89
N ILE A 78 10.72 -23.58 29.62
CA ILE A 78 10.94 -24.84 28.91
C ILE A 78 10.20 -24.75 27.58
N ILE A 79 10.90 -25.08 26.50
CA ILE A 79 10.33 -25.15 25.16
C ILE A 79 10.52 -26.56 24.66
N ALA A 80 9.47 -27.20 24.16
CA ALA A 80 9.60 -28.45 23.43
C ALA A 80 8.93 -28.32 22.07
N ARG A 81 9.57 -28.89 21.04
CA ARG A 81 9.02 -28.97 19.70
C ARG A 81 9.08 -30.40 19.19
N GLU A 82 7.95 -30.87 18.67
CA GLU A 82 7.82 -32.16 18.01
C GLU A 82 7.55 -31.97 16.52
N TYR A 83 8.27 -32.73 15.67
CA TYR A 83 7.95 -32.85 14.25
C TYR A 83 6.92 -33.97 14.04
N PRO A 84 5.81 -33.77 13.28
CA PRO A 84 5.62 -32.68 12.32
C PRO A 84 5.32 -31.28 12.89
N THR A 85 4.45 -31.08 13.89
CA THR A 85 4.04 -29.70 14.25
C THR A 85 3.40 -29.57 15.64
N LYS A 86 4.13 -29.87 16.72
CA LYS A 86 3.69 -29.47 18.07
C LYS A 86 4.71 -28.59 18.75
N ILE A 87 4.24 -27.49 19.34
CA ILE A 87 5.05 -26.59 20.16
C ILE A 87 4.45 -26.60 21.56
N TYR A 88 5.31 -26.83 22.55
CA TYR A 88 4.99 -26.78 23.96
C TYR A 88 5.87 -25.71 24.61
N ILE A 89 5.27 -24.84 25.40
CA ILE A 89 5.97 -23.76 26.10
C ILE A 89 5.46 -23.74 27.53
N GLN A 90 6.38 -23.65 28.48
CA GLN A 90 6.07 -23.57 29.90
C GLN A 90 7.04 -22.59 30.56
N GLU A 91 6.54 -21.55 31.21
CA GLU A 91 7.36 -20.70 32.07
C GLU A 91 7.69 -21.42 33.38
N VAL A 92 8.87 -21.16 33.94
CA VAL A 92 9.28 -21.78 35.21
C VAL A 92 8.27 -21.40 36.30
N ASN A 93 7.80 -22.39 37.07
CA ASN A 93 6.75 -22.27 38.10
C ASN A 93 5.32 -22.03 37.60
N TYR A 94 5.07 -22.07 36.28
CA TYR A 94 3.73 -21.93 35.72
C TYR A 94 3.31 -23.22 34.99
N PRO A 95 1.99 -23.47 34.86
CA PRO A 95 1.50 -24.55 34.01
C PRO A 95 1.83 -24.28 32.53
N PRO A 96 1.84 -25.32 31.68
CA PRO A 96 2.01 -25.15 30.25
C PRO A 96 1.06 -24.11 29.63
N MET A 97 1.63 -23.27 28.77
CA MET A 97 0.87 -22.26 28.04
C MET A 97 0.02 -22.92 26.97
N ILE A 98 -1.23 -22.48 26.85
CA ILE A 98 -2.17 -22.94 25.82
C ILE A 98 -2.30 -21.85 24.77
N PHE A 99 -1.92 -22.15 23.53
CA PHE A 99 -2.05 -21.23 22.40
C PHE A 99 -3.16 -21.71 21.45
N ALA A 100 -3.80 -20.77 20.75
CA ALA A 100 -4.84 -21.09 19.76
C ALA A 100 -4.30 -21.93 18.59
N ASN A 101 -3.05 -21.72 18.19
CA ASN A 101 -2.35 -22.48 17.16
C ASN A 101 -0.83 -22.24 17.24
N ASN A 102 -0.06 -23.00 16.46
CA ASN A 102 1.41 -22.89 16.40
C ASN A 102 1.91 -21.52 15.91
N ARG A 103 1.11 -20.76 15.14
CA ARG A 103 1.51 -19.42 14.69
C ARG A 103 1.58 -18.47 15.89
N VAL A 104 0.57 -18.47 16.75
CA VAL A 104 0.54 -17.64 17.96
C VAL A 104 1.65 -18.06 18.93
N ALA A 105 1.90 -19.37 19.08
CA ALA A 105 3.04 -19.86 19.86
C ALA A 105 4.38 -19.37 19.28
N GLN A 106 4.55 -19.38 17.96
CA GLN A 106 5.76 -18.87 17.30
C GLN A 106 5.90 -17.35 17.42
N GLU A 107 4.80 -16.59 17.37
CA GLU A 107 4.79 -15.15 17.61
C GLU A 107 5.27 -14.83 19.04
N TRP A 108 4.82 -15.62 20.04
CA TRP A 108 5.33 -15.50 21.41
C TRP A 108 6.83 -15.80 21.48
N LEU A 109 7.28 -16.89 20.85
CA LEU A 109 8.72 -17.23 20.79
C LEU A 109 9.53 -16.11 20.11
N ASN A 110 9.04 -15.54 19.02
CA ASN A 110 9.73 -14.47 18.31
C ASN A 110 9.78 -13.17 19.14
N SER A 111 8.77 -12.91 19.98
CA SER A 111 8.82 -11.75 20.89
C SER A 111 9.93 -11.89 21.94
N LYS A 112 10.23 -13.12 22.35
CA LYS A 112 11.25 -13.42 23.37
C LYS A 112 12.65 -13.63 22.77
N PHE A 113 12.73 -14.33 21.64
CA PHE A 113 13.98 -14.80 21.02
C PHE A 113 14.32 -14.13 19.70
N GLN A 114 13.54 -13.13 19.28
CA GLN A 114 13.60 -12.52 17.94
C GLN A 114 13.35 -13.56 16.83
N ASN A 115 13.60 -13.23 15.57
CA ASN A 115 13.43 -14.17 14.46
C ASN A 115 14.69 -15.04 14.23
N VAL A 116 14.58 -16.02 13.34
CA VAL A 116 15.70 -16.93 13.00
C VAL A 116 16.90 -16.20 12.39
N ASP A 117 16.67 -15.12 11.64
CA ASP A 117 17.76 -14.35 11.03
C ASP A 117 18.57 -13.60 12.08
N TYR A 118 17.90 -13.02 13.09
CA TYR A 118 18.55 -12.44 14.26
C TYR A 118 19.38 -13.48 15.00
N PHE A 119 18.81 -14.67 15.23
CA PHE A 119 19.53 -15.76 15.87
C PHE A 119 20.80 -16.15 15.11
N ARG A 120 20.70 -16.33 13.79
CA ARG A 120 21.86 -16.65 12.94
C ARG A 120 22.90 -15.54 12.93
N LYS A 121 22.48 -14.28 12.85
CA LYS A 121 23.41 -13.13 12.76
C LYS A 121 24.09 -12.76 14.06
N PHE A 122 23.41 -12.92 15.20
CA PHE A 122 23.90 -12.41 16.49
C PHE A 122 24.18 -13.50 17.52
N ARG A 123 23.56 -14.67 17.41
CA ARG A 123 23.76 -15.77 18.37
C ARG A 123 24.62 -16.90 17.81
N MET A 124 25.02 -16.83 16.55
CA MET A 124 25.95 -17.79 15.95
C MET A 124 27.26 -17.09 15.53
N ILE A 125 28.36 -17.71 15.88
CA ILE A 125 29.72 -17.35 15.48
C ILE A 125 30.13 -18.32 14.37
N ASP A 126 30.14 -17.82 13.14
CA ASP A 126 30.60 -18.53 11.94
C ASP A 126 31.11 -17.49 10.92
N LEU A 127 32.05 -17.89 10.07
CA LEU A 127 32.53 -17.10 8.93
C LEU A 127 31.64 -17.27 7.69
N GLN A 128 30.64 -18.16 7.72
CA GLN A 128 29.72 -18.35 6.61
C GLN A 128 28.92 -17.08 6.29
N GLN A 129 28.63 -16.88 4.98
CA GLN A 129 27.83 -15.76 4.50
C GLN A 129 26.44 -15.72 5.16
N GLY A 130 26.01 -14.52 5.55
CA GLY A 130 24.74 -14.28 6.25
C GLY A 130 24.82 -14.45 7.77
N ILE A 131 25.97 -14.86 8.31
CA ILE A 131 26.27 -14.84 9.75
C ILE A 131 27.27 -13.73 10.06
N ASN A 132 28.35 -13.63 9.28
CA ASN A 132 29.34 -12.59 9.42
C ASN A 132 28.86 -11.25 8.84
N ILE A 133 28.46 -10.33 9.72
CA ILE A 133 27.91 -9.01 9.40
C ILE A 133 28.91 -8.14 8.60
N LEU A 134 30.21 -8.33 8.83
CA LEU A 134 31.27 -7.51 8.23
C LEU A 134 31.59 -7.89 6.78
N GLU A 135 31.16 -9.07 6.33
CA GLU A 135 31.23 -9.45 4.91
C GLU A 135 30.03 -8.95 4.11
N GLU A 136 28.96 -8.58 4.78
CA GLU A 136 27.81 -7.98 4.13
C GLU A 136 28.18 -6.54 3.73
N GLY A 137 27.96 -6.15 2.48
CA GLY A 137 28.33 -4.80 2.00
C GLY A 137 27.72 -3.68 2.85
N LYS A 138 28.25 -2.44 2.72
CA LYS A 138 27.91 -1.26 3.54
C LYS A 138 26.41 -1.08 3.83
N THR A 139 25.55 -1.35 2.85
CA THR A 139 24.09 -1.25 2.99
C THR A 139 23.53 -2.24 4.00
N SER A 140 24.04 -3.47 4.04
CA SER A 140 23.58 -4.50 4.96
C SER A 140 24.15 -4.29 6.36
N LEU A 141 25.39 -3.80 6.47
CA LEU A 141 25.95 -3.32 7.73
C LEU A 141 25.07 -2.22 8.33
N ARG A 142 24.73 -1.20 7.54
CA ARG A 142 23.82 -0.12 7.94
C ARG A 142 22.46 -0.65 8.39
N LYS A 143 21.87 -1.60 7.64
CA LYS A 143 20.61 -2.25 8.05
C LYS A 143 20.74 -3.02 9.35
N THR A 144 21.83 -3.78 9.52
CA THR A 144 22.07 -4.57 10.73
C THR A 144 22.23 -3.65 11.93
N LEU A 145 22.94 -2.55 11.74
CA LEU A 145 23.03 -1.50 12.72
C LEU A 145 21.65 -0.90 13.02
N CYS A 146 20.92 -0.47 12.01
CA CYS A 146 19.58 0.06 12.22
C CYS A 146 18.60 -0.98 12.78
N SER A 147 18.83 -2.29 12.63
CA SER A 147 17.81 -3.34 12.81
C SER A 147 17.13 -3.32 14.18
N PHE A 148 17.81 -2.86 15.22
CA PHE A 148 17.22 -2.70 16.56
C PHE A 148 16.13 -1.61 16.62
N ASN A 149 16.16 -0.64 15.70
CA ASN A 149 15.21 0.48 15.60
C ASN A 149 14.62 0.68 14.20
N GLU A 150 14.97 -0.17 13.22
CA GLU A 150 14.61 0.00 11.81
C GLU A 150 13.11 -0.09 11.62
N ASP A 151 12.45 -0.99 12.36
CA ASP A 151 11.00 -1.13 12.35
C ASP A 151 10.29 0.14 12.82
N MET A 152 10.85 0.83 13.82
CA MET A 152 10.32 2.11 14.29
C MET A 152 10.47 3.18 13.21
N PHE A 153 11.66 3.34 12.63
CA PHE A 153 11.91 4.32 11.56
C PHE A 153 11.05 4.04 10.32
N ASN A 154 11.00 2.79 9.87
CA ASN A 154 10.22 2.36 8.72
C ASN A 154 8.72 2.57 8.95
N LYS A 155 8.21 2.27 10.15
CA LYS A 155 6.81 2.53 10.52
C LYS A 155 6.48 4.02 10.49
N ILE A 156 7.33 4.87 11.06
CA ILE A 156 7.15 6.33 11.03
C ILE A 156 7.21 6.84 9.58
N ARG A 157 8.21 6.41 8.80
CA ARG A 157 8.37 6.80 7.40
C ARG A 157 7.17 6.41 6.55
N LYS A 158 6.68 5.17 6.69
CA LYS A 158 5.48 4.68 6.00
C LYS A 158 4.25 5.53 6.35
N ASN A 159 4.06 5.85 7.62
CA ASN A 159 2.96 6.71 8.06
C ASN A 159 3.07 8.12 7.47
N LEU A 160 4.26 8.71 7.43
CA LEU A 160 4.50 10.01 6.81
C LEU A 160 4.26 9.99 5.30
N GLN A 161 4.67 8.92 4.60
CA GLN A 161 4.42 8.76 3.17
C GLN A 161 2.93 8.63 2.85
N ILE A 162 2.17 7.90 3.68
CA ILE A 162 0.70 7.82 3.56
C ILE A 162 0.09 9.23 3.72
N LYS A 163 0.49 9.97 4.76
CA LYS A 163 0.03 11.35 4.97
C LYS A 163 0.42 12.29 3.83
N LYS A 164 1.64 12.15 3.28
CA LYS A 164 2.10 12.94 2.12
C LYS A 164 1.19 12.70 0.92
N LYS A 165 0.94 11.42 0.59
CA LYS A 165 0.10 11.02 -0.54
C LYS A 165 -1.33 11.53 -0.38
N GLU A 166 -1.90 11.41 0.83
CA GLU A 166 -3.21 11.98 1.15
C GLU A 166 -3.23 13.50 0.91
N ARG A 167 -2.22 14.22 1.42
CA ARG A 167 -2.14 15.68 1.26
C ARG A 167 -1.96 16.12 -0.19
N GLU A 168 -1.15 15.42 -0.97
CA GLU A 168 -0.97 15.69 -2.40
C GLU A 168 -2.24 15.43 -3.21
N LEU A 169 -2.95 14.34 -2.91
CA LEU A 169 -4.20 13.97 -3.58
C LEU A 169 -5.31 15.00 -3.33
N TYR A 170 -5.43 15.47 -2.08
CA TYR A 170 -6.45 16.42 -1.64
C TYR A 170 -5.90 17.84 -1.47
N ASN A 171 -4.92 18.23 -2.29
CA ASN A 171 -4.32 19.58 -2.28
C ASN A 171 -5.20 20.56 -3.06
N ARG A 172 -5.72 21.57 -2.37
CA ARG A 172 -6.61 22.59 -2.94
C ARG A 172 -5.90 23.54 -3.91
N ASP A 173 -4.57 23.71 -3.77
CA ASP A 173 -3.80 24.60 -4.66
C ASP A 173 -3.68 24.03 -6.07
N ASN A 174 -3.90 22.71 -6.24
CA ASN A 174 -3.97 22.07 -7.56
C ASN A 174 -5.31 22.30 -8.26
N LEU A 175 -6.29 22.91 -7.58
CA LEU A 175 -7.60 23.16 -8.13
C LEU A 175 -7.63 24.56 -8.75
N ASN A 176 -7.97 24.65 -10.03
CA ASN A 176 -8.35 25.92 -10.66
C ASN A 176 -9.74 26.32 -10.18
N ILE A 177 -9.85 26.78 -8.93
CA ILE A 177 -11.11 27.26 -8.36
C ILE A 177 -11.11 28.78 -8.39
N ASP A 178 -11.63 29.35 -9.48
CA ASP A 178 -12.03 30.77 -9.53
C ASP A 178 -13.42 31.01 -8.90
N THR A 179 -13.98 30.03 -8.19
CA THR A 179 -15.39 30.06 -7.76
C THR A 179 -15.58 30.15 -6.25
N ILE A 180 -16.36 31.15 -5.83
CA ILE A 180 -16.61 31.57 -4.43
C ILE A 180 -17.67 30.68 -3.71
N HIS A 181 -18.21 29.66 -4.37
CA HIS A 181 -19.35 28.92 -3.83
C HIS A 181 -18.95 27.82 -2.83
N PHE A 182 -19.70 27.71 -1.73
CA PHE A 182 -19.54 26.62 -0.77
C PHE A 182 -20.12 25.29 -1.29
N PRO A 183 -19.46 24.14 -1.06
CA PRO A 183 -20.01 22.83 -1.39
C PRO A 183 -21.32 22.59 -0.63
N SER A 184 -22.39 22.25 -1.35
CA SER A 184 -23.68 21.92 -0.74
C SER A 184 -24.49 20.97 -1.61
N GLU A 185 -24.57 19.70 -1.21
CA GLU A 185 -25.37 18.67 -1.87
C GLU A 185 -26.85 19.03 -1.89
N LYS A 186 -27.36 19.64 -0.80
CA LYS A 186 -28.76 20.12 -0.72
C LYS A 186 -29.08 21.19 -1.77
N ARG A 187 -28.18 22.17 -1.96
CA ARG A 187 -28.36 23.21 -3.00
C ARG A 187 -28.28 22.59 -4.39
N LEU A 188 -27.37 21.65 -4.62
CA LEU A 188 -27.24 20.94 -5.89
C LEU A 188 -28.52 20.19 -6.24
N HIS A 189 -29.08 19.46 -5.27
CA HIS A 189 -30.34 18.76 -5.44
C HIS A 189 -31.50 19.71 -5.77
N ALA A 190 -31.62 20.82 -5.05
CA ALA A 190 -32.64 21.84 -5.33
C ALA A 190 -32.50 22.44 -6.74
N ILE A 191 -31.27 22.68 -7.20
CA ILE A 191 -30.99 23.14 -8.57
C ILE A 191 -31.39 22.09 -9.61
N GLN A 192 -31.08 20.81 -9.36
CA GLN A 192 -31.45 19.70 -10.24
C GLN A 192 -32.97 19.58 -10.38
N ILE A 193 -33.73 19.67 -9.28
CA ILE A 193 -35.20 19.72 -9.31
C ILE A 193 -35.67 20.95 -10.10
N GLY A 194 -35.10 22.13 -9.86
CA GLY A 194 -35.46 23.34 -10.59
C GLY A 194 -35.23 23.21 -12.11
N LEU A 195 -34.15 22.56 -12.54
CA LEU A 195 -33.88 22.29 -13.94
C LEU A 195 -34.84 21.28 -14.56
N LEU A 196 -35.29 20.30 -13.78
CA LEU A 196 -36.31 19.35 -14.21
C LEU A 196 -37.64 20.10 -14.46
N ASN A 197 -38.08 20.89 -13.49
CA ASN A 197 -39.31 21.69 -13.61
C ASN A 197 -39.27 22.64 -14.81
N LEU A 198 -38.12 23.32 -15.05
CA LEU A 198 -37.96 24.17 -16.24
C LEU A 198 -37.98 23.38 -17.54
N SER A 199 -37.51 22.12 -17.53
CA SER A 199 -37.55 21.27 -18.72
C SER A 199 -38.97 20.81 -19.03
N GLU A 200 -39.76 20.51 -18.01
CA GLU A 200 -41.20 20.22 -18.14
C GLU A 200 -41.97 21.44 -18.65
N GLU A 201 -41.67 22.64 -18.14
CA GLU A 201 -42.26 23.89 -18.62
C GLU A 201 -41.91 24.18 -20.09
N VAL A 202 -40.66 23.98 -20.51
CA VAL A 202 -40.29 24.09 -21.92
C VAL A 202 -41.08 23.10 -22.78
N TYR A 203 -41.24 21.87 -22.31
CA TYR A 203 -42.00 20.84 -23.04
C TYR A 203 -43.48 21.20 -23.17
N SER A 204 -44.12 21.74 -22.12
CA SER A 204 -45.52 22.19 -22.21
C SER A 204 -45.68 23.34 -23.20
N ILE A 205 -44.77 24.33 -23.18
CA ILE A 205 -44.77 25.44 -24.13
C ILE A 205 -44.56 24.94 -25.57
N GLU A 206 -43.68 23.95 -25.78
CA GLU A 206 -43.48 23.35 -27.11
C GLU A 206 -44.73 22.66 -27.65
N LYS A 207 -45.50 22.01 -26.77
CA LYS A 207 -46.76 21.38 -27.12
C LYS A 207 -47.80 22.42 -27.54
N GLU A 208 -47.98 23.48 -26.74
CA GLU A 208 -48.89 24.59 -27.05
C GLU A 208 -48.48 25.31 -28.34
N LEU A 209 -47.18 25.63 -28.48
CA LEU A 209 -46.65 26.23 -29.70
C LEU A 209 -46.91 25.38 -30.95
N SER A 210 -46.80 24.04 -30.83
CA SER A 210 -47.06 23.12 -31.93
C SER A 210 -48.54 23.08 -32.31
N GLU A 211 -49.45 23.20 -31.34
CA GLU A 211 -50.88 23.30 -31.57
C GLU A 211 -51.24 24.60 -32.29
N GLU A 212 -50.73 25.74 -31.81
CA GLU A 212 -50.98 27.04 -32.44
C GLU A 212 -50.40 27.14 -33.86
N GLN A 213 -49.26 26.50 -34.12
CA GLN A 213 -48.71 26.40 -35.47
C GLN A 213 -49.59 25.56 -36.40
N ARG A 214 -50.21 24.49 -35.91
CA ARG A 214 -51.16 23.69 -36.69
C ARG A 214 -52.42 24.50 -37.00
N ASN A 215 -52.95 25.21 -36.01
CA ASN A 215 -54.09 26.11 -36.17
C ASN A 215 -53.79 27.17 -37.23
N LEU A 216 -52.64 27.83 -37.14
CA LEU A 216 -52.17 28.81 -38.13
C LEU A 216 -52.10 28.20 -39.54
N THR A 217 -51.50 27.01 -39.66
CA THR A 217 -51.36 26.32 -40.95
C THR A 217 -52.74 26.00 -41.55
N ASN A 218 -53.67 25.50 -40.75
CA ASN A 218 -55.04 25.21 -41.17
C ASN A 218 -55.77 26.49 -41.64
N LEU A 219 -55.64 27.60 -40.92
CA LEU A 219 -56.22 28.89 -41.31
C LEU A 219 -55.65 29.38 -42.65
N ILE A 220 -54.32 29.30 -42.82
CA ILE A 220 -53.64 29.68 -44.07
C ILE A 220 -54.13 28.80 -45.22
N SER A 221 -54.19 27.47 -45.05
CA SER A 221 -54.66 26.53 -46.08
C SER A 221 -56.12 26.81 -46.48
N ASN A 222 -57.00 27.08 -45.50
CA ASN A 222 -58.40 27.43 -45.77
C ASN A 222 -58.53 28.75 -46.53
N ARG A 223 -57.74 29.78 -46.15
CA ARG A 223 -57.69 31.04 -46.89
C ARG A 223 -57.23 30.81 -48.34
N MET A 224 -56.18 30.02 -48.54
CA MET A 224 -55.67 29.69 -49.88
C MET A 224 -56.74 28.96 -50.73
N ARG A 225 -57.49 28.03 -50.13
CA ARG A 225 -58.61 27.37 -50.80
C ARG A 225 -59.71 28.34 -51.23
N LEU A 226 -60.11 29.26 -50.35
CA LEU A 226 -61.09 30.30 -50.67
C LEU A 226 -60.59 31.25 -51.77
N GLN A 227 -59.31 31.61 -51.73
CA GLN A 227 -58.67 32.42 -52.75
C GLN A 227 -58.71 31.73 -54.12
N SER A 228 -58.38 30.44 -54.20
CA SER A 228 -58.50 29.67 -55.44
C SER A 228 -59.94 29.56 -55.94
N GLN A 229 -60.93 29.41 -55.04
CA GLN A 229 -62.35 29.42 -55.40
C GLN A 229 -62.79 30.76 -55.98
N LYS A 230 -62.39 31.88 -55.34
CA LYS A 230 -62.63 33.24 -55.83
C LYS A 230 -62.06 33.44 -57.23
N GLU A 231 -60.82 33.03 -57.46
CA GLU A 231 -60.16 33.10 -58.76
C GLU A 231 -60.91 32.26 -59.80
N GLY A 232 -61.37 31.07 -59.44
CA GLY A 232 -62.23 30.22 -60.27
C GLY A 232 -63.50 30.94 -60.73
N PHE A 233 -64.27 31.51 -59.79
CA PHE A 233 -65.48 32.29 -60.12
C PHE A 233 -65.18 33.54 -60.94
N THR A 234 -64.07 34.23 -60.66
CA THR A 234 -63.63 35.41 -61.40
C THR A 234 -63.31 35.05 -62.85
N ASN A 235 -62.61 33.94 -63.08
CA ASN A 235 -62.30 33.43 -64.41
C ASN A 235 -63.56 33.02 -65.18
N GLN A 236 -64.50 32.31 -64.54
CA GLN A 236 -65.79 31.96 -65.15
C GLN A 236 -66.60 33.22 -65.53
N LYS A 237 -66.63 34.23 -64.65
CA LYS A 237 -67.25 35.53 -64.95
C LYS A 237 -66.63 36.19 -66.17
N ILE A 238 -65.29 36.21 -66.27
CA ILE A 238 -64.58 36.77 -67.43
C ILE A 238 -64.92 36.00 -68.72
N GLN A 239 -64.97 34.67 -68.67
CA GLN A 239 -65.34 33.83 -69.82
C GLN A 239 -66.79 34.08 -70.28
N LEU A 240 -67.74 34.18 -69.34
CA LEU A 240 -69.13 34.50 -69.65
C LEU A 240 -69.28 35.89 -70.27
N LEU A 241 -68.44 36.86 -69.91
CA LEU A 241 -68.44 38.17 -70.56
C LEU A 241 -67.98 38.09 -72.02
N LYS A 242 -66.93 37.31 -72.29
CA LYS A 242 -66.32 37.15 -73.63
C LYS A 242 -67.16 36.29 -74.58
N ASN A 243 -67.87 35.27 -74.08
CA ASN A 243 -68.63 34.31 -74.88
C ASN A 243 -70.16 34.45 -74.67
N SER A 244 -70.97 34.00 -75.63
CA SER A 244 -72.44 33.98 -75.52
C SER A 244 -73.01 32.70 -74.88
N ALA A 245 -72.13 31.81 -74.40
CA ALA A 245 -72.47 30.54 -73.78
C ALA A 245 -72.07 30.51 -72.29
N CYS A 246 -72.82 29.76 -71.49
CA CYS A 246 -72.57 29.57 -70.06
C CYS A 246 -71.26 28.80 -69.80
N PRO A 247 -70.35 29.29 -68.93
CA PRO A 247 -69.05 28.66 -68.68
C PRO A 247 -69.12 27.31 -67.95
N THR A 248 -70.27 26.96 -67.37
CA THR A 248 -70.46 25.71 -66.63
C THR A 248 -71.10 24.61 -67.48
N CYS A 249 -72.06 24.95 -68.35
CA CYS A 249 -72.85 23.98 -69.11
C CYS A 249 -72.80 24.16 -70.64
N ASN A 250 -72.04 25.15 -71.14
CA ASN A 250 -71.86 25.49 -72.55
C ASN A 250 -73.14 25.81 -73.35
N ARG A 251 -74.30 25.98 -72.69
CA ARG A 251 -75.55 26.39 -73.36
C ARG A 251 -75.51 27.87 -73.71
N ARG A 252 -76.04 28.26 -74.88
CA ARG A 252 -76.23 29.67 -75.26
C ARG A 252 -77.13 30.37 -74.24
N THR A 253 -76.68 31.52 -73.76
CA THR A 253 -77.39 32.34 -72.76
C THR A 253 -78.05 33.53 -73.45
N ASN A 254 -79.32 33.79 -73.15
CA ASN A 254 -79.95 35.06 -73.52
C ASN A 254 -79.48 36.17 -72.57
N LYS A 255 -79.76 37.43 -72.91
CA LYS A 255 -79.26 38.61 -72.19
C LYS A 255 -79.67 38.62 -70.71
N ASP A 256 -80.91 38.23 -70.42
CA ASP A 256 -81.47 38.25 -69.06
C ASP A 256 -80.90 37.15 -68.16
N ILE A 257 -80.72 35.94 -68.71
CA ILE A 257 -80.09 34.83 -68.00
C ILE A 257 -78.61 35.15 -67.74
N LYS A 258 -77.91 35.76 -68.71
CA LYS A 258 -76.52 36.20 -68.55
C LYS A 258 -76.37 37.21 -67.41
N LEU A 259 -77.28 38.17 -67.29
CA LEU A 259 -77.28 39.15 -66.19
C LEU A 259 -77.50 38.50 -64.82
N LYS A 260 -78.43 37.54 -64.71
CA LYS A 260 -78.65 36.79 -63.45
C LYS A 260 -77.41 36.03 -63.02
N ILE A 261 -76.77 35.29 -63.93
CA ILE A 261 -75.55 34.53 -63.63
C ILE A 261 -74.40 35.46 -63.22
N LEU A 262 -74.27 36.63 -63.85
CA LEU A 262 -73.26 37.62 -63.48
C LEU A 262 -73.49 38.17 -62.06
N ASN A 263 -74.75 38.42 -61.68
CA ASN A 263 -75.08 38.86 -60.33
C ASN A 263 -74.80 37.77 -59.30
N ASP A 264 -75.10 36.50 -59.61
CA ASP A 264 -74.77 35.37 -58.75
C ASP A 264 -73.26 35.22 -58.56
N PHE A 265 -72.46 35.35 -59.62
CA PHE A 265 -70.99 35.37 -59.50
C PHE A 265 -70.49 36.53 -58.65
N ASN A 266 -71.04 37.74 -58.83
CA ASN A 266 -70.65 38.88 -58.00
C ASN A 266 -70.97 38.66 -56.52
N LYS A 267 -72.16 38.11 -56.23
CA LYS A 267 -72.57 37.76 -54.87
C LYS A 267 -71.64 36.72 -54.26
N ASN A 268 -71.38 35.62 -54.96
CA ASN A 268 -70.45 34.57 -54.50
C ASN A 268 -69.02 35.10 -54.29
N ILE A 269 -68.53 35.95 -55.19
CA ILE A 269 -67.21 36.59 -55.05
C ILE A 269 -67.18 37.49 -53.80
N SER A 270 -68.23 38.28 -53.55
CA SER A 270 -68.34 39.13 -52.37
C SER A 270 -68.35 38.30 -51.08
N GLU A 271 -69.19 37.26 -51.01
CA GLU A 271 -69.28 36.38 -49.84
C GLU A 271 -67.95 35.66 -49.56
N ILE A 272 -67.22 35.25 -50.61
CA ILE A 272 -65.89 34.65 -50.46
C ILE A 272 -64.88 35.70 -49.99
N ASN A 273 -64.95 36.94 -50.49
CA ASN A 273 -64.08 38.03 -50.04
C ASN A 273 -64.25 38.32 -48.56
N ASP A 274 -65.49 38.43 -48.08
CA ASP A 274 -65.76 38.71 -46.66
C ASP A 274 -65.21 37.58 -45.77
N LYS A 275 -65.35 36.32 -46.22
CA LYS A 275 -64.72 35.17 -45.56
C LYS A 275 -63.20 35.29 -45.57
N ILE A 276 -62.58 35.63 -46.70
CA ILE A 276 -61.12 35.81 -46.79
C ILE A 276 -60.64 36.88 -45.81
N ILE A 277 -61.32 38.04 -45.73
CA ILE A 277 -60.99 39.11 -44.79
C ILE A 277 -61.06 38.58 -43.35
N SER A 278 -62.14 37.88 -42.98
CA SER A 278 -62.26 37.28 -41.65
C SER A 278 -61.16 36.25 -41.33
N PHE A 279 -60.63 35.56 -42.35
CA PHE A 279 -59.50 34.64 -42.19
C PHE A 279 -58.18 35.37 -42.03
N ILE A 280 -57.99 36.55 -42.65
CA ILE A 280 -56.79 37.37 -42.47
C ILE A 280 -56.67 37.79 -41.01
N ASP A 281 -57.73 38.34 -40.43
CA ASP A 281 -57.74 38.77 -39.02
C ASP A 281 -57.44 37.58 -38.08
N LYS A 282 -58.05 36.42 -38.35
CA LYS A 282 -57.77 35.18 -37.59
C LYS A 282 -56.32 34.72 -37.73
N ILE A 283 -55.74 34.80 -38.93
CA ILE A 283 -54.34 34.44 -39.18
C ILE A 283 -53.41 35.38 -38.42
N ASP A 284 -53.69 36.68 -38.42
CA ASP A 284 -52.82 37.65 -37.76
C ASP A 284 -52.88 37.51 -36.24
N ASN A 285 -54.06 37.36 -35.63
CA ASN A 285 -54.18 37.00 -34.21
C ASN A 285 -53.43 35.70 -33.88
N GLN A 286 -53.57 34.68 -34.72
CA GLN A 286 -52.91 33.40 -34.51
C GLN A 286 -51.37 33.50 -34.62
N LYS A 287 -50.84 34.38 -35.48
CA LYS A 287 -49.40 34.66 -35.55
C LYS A 287 -48.89 35.32 -34.29
N GLU A 288 -49.67 36.24 -33.69
CA GLU A 288 -49.31 36.89 -32.43
C GLU A 288 -49.18 35.86 -31.30
N GLU A 289 -50.12 34.92 -31.20
CA GLU A 289 -50.04 33.81 -30.24
C GLU A 289 -48.79 32.93 -30.47
N VAL A 290 -48.51 32.55 -31.72
CA VAL A 290 -47.29 31.79 -32.06
C VAL A 290 -46.02 32.58 -31.68
N TYR A 291 -46.01 33.90 -31.90
CA TYR A 291 -44.89 34.76 -31.53
C TYR A 291 -44.72 34.84 -30.02
N TYR A 292 -45.82 34.98 -29.27
CA TYR A 292 -45.84 34.98 -27.81
C TYR A 292 -45.20 33.71 -27.24
N PHE A 293 -45.65 32.53 -27.67
CA PHE A 293 -45.10 31.26 -27.20
C PHE A 293 -43.62 31.07 -27.55
N LYS A 294 -43.18 31.52 -28.74
CA LYS A 294 -41.75 31.51 -29.10
C LYS A 294 -40.92 32.39 -28.16
N SER A 295 -41.36 33.62 -27.92
CA SER A 295 -40.67 34.55 -27.01
C SER A 295 -40.64 34.01 -25.57
N TYR A 296 -41.75 33.41 -25.13
CA TYR A 296 -41.85 32.82 -23.81
C TYR A 296 -40.89 31.62 -23.65
N LYS A 297 -40.86 30.70 -24.63
CA LYS A 297 -39.90 29.60 -24.68
C LYS A 297 -38.45 30.07 -24.58
N GLU A 298 -38.07 31.10 -25.35
CA GLU A 298 -36.71 31.65 -25.31
C GLU A 298 -36.32 32.20 -23.94
N LYS A 299 -37.24 32.86 -23.23
CA LYS A 299 -37.00 33.36 -21.87
C LYS A 299 -36.75 32.21 -20.88
N ILE A 300 -37.54 31.14 -20.96
CA ILE A 300 -37.38 29.97 -20.10
C ILE A 300 -36.07 29.22 -20.42
N LEU A 301 -35.71 29.07 -21.70
CA LEU A 301 -34.43 28.48 -22.11
C LEU A 301 -33.23 29.26 -21.55
N LYS A 302 -33.22 30.60 -21.67
CA LYS A 302 -32.16 31.44 -21.09
C LYS A 302 -32.05 31.27 -19.57
N ARG A 303 -33.18 31.10 -18.87
CA ARG A 303 -33.19 30.84 -17.42
C ARG A 303 -32.61 29.45 -17.12
N LYS A 304 -32.98 28.43 -17.90
CA LYS A 304 -32.46 27.05 -17.77
C LYS A 304 -30.95 27.00 -18.00
N ASP A 305 -30.42 27.72 -18.98
CA ASP A 305 -28.98 27.76 -19.28
C ASP A 305 -28.19 28.35 -18.10
N ARG A 306 -28.64 29.50 -17.58
CA ARG A 306 -28.02 30.13 -16.39
C ARG A 306 -27.99 29.19 -15.18
N ILE A 307 -29.09 28.48 -14.92
CA ILE A 307 -29.15 27.54 -13.80
C ILE A 307 -28.25 26.32 -14.07
N SER A 308 -28.13 25.88 -15.32
CA SER A 308 -27.26 24.76 -15.71
C SER A 308 -25.78 25.08 -15.50
N GLU A 309 -25.36 26.32 -15.79
CA GLU A 309 -23.99 26.79 -15.47
C GLU A 309 -23.73 26.75 -13.96
N ILE A 310 -24.70 27.22 -13.15
CA ILE A 310 -24.59 27.18 -11.69
C ILE A 310 -24.53 25.72 -11.19
N ARG A 311 -25.33 24.81 -11.77
CA ARG A 311 -25.27 23.38 -11.47
C ARG A 311 -23.88 22.83 -11.70
N TYR A 312 -23.30 23.08 -12.87
CA TYR A 312 -21.96 22.58 -13.22
C TYR A 312 -20.88 23.08 -12.25
N LYS A 313 -20.91 24.38 -11.90
CA LYS A 313 -20.00 24.96 -10.91
C LYS A 313 -20.16 24.27 -9.54
N LEU A 314 -21.40 24.08 -9.09
CA LEU A 314 -21.65 23.46 -7.79
C LEU A 314 -21.32 21.96 -7.76
N GLU A 315 -21.58 21.20 -8.84
CA GLU A 315 -21.18 19.80 -8.98
C GLU A 315 -19.66 19.64 -8.88
N THR A 316 -18.92 20.52 -9.55
CA THR A 316 -17.45 20.54 -9.50
C THR A 316 -16.95 20.76 -8.08
N ILE A 317 -17.53 21.73 -7.36
CA ILE A 317 -17.16 22.05 -5.97
C ILE A 317 -17.53 20.92 -5.01
N VAL A 318 -18.70 20.29 -5.17
CA VAL A 318 -19.12 19.15 -4.35
C VAL A 318 -18.17 17.96 -4.51
N LYS A 319 -17.69 17.68 -5.74
CA LYS A 319 -16.67 16.66 -6.00
C LYS A 319 -15.33 16.97 -5.33
N GLN A 320 -15.06 18.25 -5.06
CA GLN A 320 -13.83 18.75 -4.48
C GLN A 320 -13.94 18.99 -2.96
N LYS A 321 -15.04 18.60 -2.30
CA LYS A 321 -15.30 18.89 -0.87
C LYS A 321 -14.21 18.38 0.09
N ASP A 322 -13.51 17.31 -0.30
CA ASP A 322 -12.48 16.67 0.53
C ASP A 322 -11.09 17.31 0.38
N TYR A 323 -10.93 18.24 -0.58
CA TYR A 323 -9.70 19.00 -0.79
C TYR A 323 -9.54 20.08 0.28
N LYS A 324 -8.69 19.78 1.27
CA LYS A 324 -8.52 20.60 2.47
C LYS A 324 -7.09 21.06 2.71
N TRP A 325 -6.12 20.46 2.02
CA TRP A 325 -4.70 20.70 2.25
C TRP A 325 -4.16 21.75 1.29
N VAL A 326 -3.11 22.47 1.71
CA VAL A 326 -2.33 23.35 0.84
C VAL A 326 -0.95 22.76 0.53
N THR A 327 -0.27 23.34 -0.46
CA THR A 327 1.12 23.00 -0.81
C THR A 327 2.05 23.13 0.40
N LYS A 328 1.82 24.15 1.26
CA LYS A 328 2.55 24.31 2.52
C LYS A 328 2.39 23.11 3.47
N ASP A 329 1.22 22.47 3.50
CA ASP A 329 1.00 21.27 4.32
C ASP A 329 1.75 20.06 3.78
N VAL A 330 1.87 19.96 2.45
CA VAL A 330 2.67 18.92 1.79
C VAL A 330 4.15 19.13 2.11
N GLU A 331 4.63 20.38 2.06
CA GLU A 331 6.01 20.76 2.40
C GLU A 331 6.37 20.40 3.84
N VAL A 332 5.47 20.63 4.80
CA VAL A 332 5.69 20.22 6.20
C VAL A 332 5.95 18.72 6.32
N ILE A 333 5.22 17.86 5.59
CA ILE A 333 5.46 16.41 5.61
C ILE A 333 6.76 16.04 4.88
N LYS A 334 7.08 16.71 3.77
CA LYS A 334 8.37 16.51 3.07
C LYS A 334 9.54 16.86 3.99
N GLN A 335 9.43 17.95 4.74
CA GLN A 335 10.43 18.33 5.74
C GLN A 335 10.51 17.30 6.87
N ALA A 336 9.38 16.82 7.40
CA ALA A 336 9.38 15.80 8.45
C ALA A 336 10.06 14.48 8.00
N ILE A 337 9.87 14.07 6.74
CA ILE A 337 10.57 12.91 6.17
C ILE A 337 12.08 13.18 6.08
N LYS A 338 12.48 14.38 5.64
CA LYS A 338 13.89 14.78 5.57
C LYS A 338 14.54 14.80 6.96
N GLU A 339 13.86 15.34 7.96
CA GLU A 339 14.34 15.34 9.35
C GLU A 339 14.44 13.92 9.91
N LEU A 340 13.50 13.02 9.58
CA LEU A 340 13.59 11.61 9.96
C LEU A 340 14.82 10.94 9.34
N ASP A 341 15.09 11.20 8.05
CA ASP A 341 16.25 10.67 7.35
C ASP A 341 17.56 11.21 7.96
N ASN A 342 17.64 12.51 8.25
CA ASN A 342 18.77 13.13 8.94
C ASN A 342 18.99 12.54 10.34
N PHE A 343 17.91 12.40 11.11
CA PHE A 343 17.96 11.82 12.44
C PHE A 343 18.42 10.36 12.41
N SER A 344 18.01 9.58 11.41
CA SER A 344 18.48 8.19 11.26
C SER A 344 20.00 8.13 11.04
N SER A 345 20.55 9.02 10.23
CA SER A 345 22.01 9.11 10.01
C SER A 345 22.73 9.57 11.27
N TYR A 346 22.21 10.59 11.96
CA TYR A 346 22.76 11.06 13.24
C TYR A 346 22.74 9.96 14.31
N TYR A 347 21.64 9.22 14.41
CA TYR A 347 21.49 8.10 15.33
C TYR A 347 22.58 7.04 15.12
N ILE A 348 22.84 6.66 13.87
CA ILE A 348 23.91 5.71 13.53
C ILE A 348 25.28 6.25 13.98
N THR A 349 25.57 7.52 13.72
CA THR A 349 26.84 8.15 14.11
C THR A 349 27.05 8.15 15.62
N GLU A 350 26.04 8.55 16.40
CA GLU A 350 26.14 8.52 17.87
C GLU A 350 26.28 7.09 18.40
N TRP A 351 25.58 6.15 17.77
CA TRP A 351 25.62 4.77 18.20
C TRP A 351 26.96 4.09 17.90
N ILE A 352 27.59 4.41 16.76
CA ILE A 352 28.96 3.99 16.44
C ILE A 352 29.96 4.49 17.48
N LYS A 353 29.82 5.74 17.97
CA LYS A 353 30.69 6.27 19.05
C LYS A 353 30.59 5.47 20.36
N ILE A 354 29.48 4.78 20.58
CA ILE A 354 29.28 3.89 21.73
C ILE A 354 29.86 2.50 21.45
N LEU A 355 29.64 1.98 20.24
CA LEU A 355 30.11 0.64 19.85
C LEU A 355 31.62 0.57 19.71
N GLU A 356 32.27 1.60 19.16
CA GLU A 356 33.71 1.60 18.90
C GLU A 356 34.55 1.36 20.17
N PRO A 357 34.32 2.04 21.31
CA PRO A 357 35.01 1.72 22.57
C PRO A 357 34.79 0.29 23.06
N ILE A 358 33.56 -0.25 22.95
CA ILE A 358 33.24 -1.61 23.40
C ILE A 358 33.97 -2.63 22.52
N MET A 359 33.98 -2.41 21.20
CA MET A 359 34.71 -3.25 20.27
C MET A 359 36.22 -3.20 20.51
N ASN A 360 36.76 -2.00 20.74
CA ASN A 360 38.18 -1.81 21.03
C ASN A 360 38.60 -2.43 22.36
N ASP A 361 37.74 -2.46 23.37
CA ASP A 361 38.02 -3.20 24.61
C ASP A 361 38.22 -4.70 24.34
N ILE A 362 37.39 -5.29 23.47
CA ILE A 362 37.50 -6.70 23.06
C ILE A 362 38.72 -6.92 22.16
N LEU A 363 38.94 -6.06 21.17
CA LEU A 363 40.00 -6.20 20.15
C LEU A 363 41.39 -5.83 20.67
N SER A 364 41.50 -4.96 21.67
CA SER A 364 42.78 -4.57 22.26
C SER A 364 43.56 -5.78 22.79
N LYS A 365 42.83 -6.79 23.29
CA LYS A 365 43.39 -8.06 23.79
C LYS A 365 44.12 -8.87 22.72
N ILE A 366 43.80 -8.66 21.44
CA ILE A 366 44.44 -9.31 20.29
C ILE A 366 45.31 -8.34 19.47
N GLY A 367 45.54 -7.13 19.97
CA GLY A 367 46.39 -6.11 19.35
C GLY A 367 45.79 -5.45 18.12
N PHE A 368 44.46 -5.38 18.02
CA PHE A 368 43.76 -4.63 16.97
C PHE A 368 42.96 -3.48 17.57
N GLN A 369 42.80 -2.43 16.78
CA GLN A 369 41.83 -1.36 17.02
C GLN A 369 40.93 -1.23 15.78
N ILE A 370 39.68 -0.90 16.00
CA ILE A 370 38.70 -0.58 14.97
C ILE A 370 38.38 0.91 15.03
N THR A 371 38.24 1.51 13.86
CA THR A 371 37.73 2.86 13.69
C THR A 371 36.65 2.84 12.62
N PHE A 372 35.67 3.73 12.78
CA PHE A 372 34.57 3.88 11.84
C PHE A 372 34.65 5.23 11.14
N ASP A 373 34.71 5.21 9.82
CA ASP A 373 34.59 6.41 9.00
C ASP A 373 33.19 6.48 8.41
N ILE A 374 32.50 7.59 8.67
CA ILE A 374 31.14 7.82 8.17
C ILE A 374 31.21 8.93 7.13
N ASP A 375 30.84 8.62 5.90
CA ASP A 375 30.84 9.60 4.83
C ASP A 375 29.62 10.55 4.90
N ASN A 376 29.60 11.56 4.03
CA ASN A 376 28.51 12.54 3.95
C ASN A 376 27.15 11.94 3.53
N LYS A 377 27.12 10.69 3.06
CA LYS A 377 25.91 9.94 2.70
C LYS A 377 25.46 9.00 3.83
N GLY A 378 26.23 8.93 4.92
CA GLY A 378 26.01 8.00 6.02
C GLY A 378 26.36 6.56 5.67
N ASP A 379 27.24 6.36 4.67
CA ASP A 379 27.88 5.07 4.44
C ASP A 379 29.01 4.90 5.45
N ILE A 380 29.10 3.70 6.00
CA ILE A 380 30.04 3.36 7.07
C ILE A 380 31.17 2.54 6.46
N ASP A 381 32.39 3.04 6.62
CA ASP A 381 33.63 2.32 6.39
C ASP A 381 34.21 1.87 7.72
N ILE A 382 34.77 0.66 7.71
CA ILE A 382 35.37 0.03 8.88
C ILE A 382 36.85 -0.15 8.58
N ASN A 383 37.68 0.53 9.36
CA ASN A 383 39.13 0.45 9.26
C ASN A 383 39.69 -0.25 10.49
N LEU A 384 40.63 -1.16 10.29
CA LEU A 384 41.31 -1.88 11.37
C LEU A 384 42.75 -1.43 11.44
N ILE A 385 43.19 -1.03 12.63
CA ILE A 385 44.53 -0.53 12.87
C ILE A 385 45.28 -1.57 13.71
N LYS A 386 46.46 -1.96 13.23
CA LYS A 386 47.41 -2.78 13.97
C LYS A 386 48.83 -2.27 13.75
N ASP A 387 49.57 -2.06 14.83
CA ASP A 387 50.94 -1.55 14.80
C ASP A 387 51.10 -0.26 13.96
N GLY A 388 50.09 0.61 13.99
CA GLY A 388 50.05 1.86 13.22
C GLY A 388 49.77 1.72 11.72
N LYS A 389 49.41 0.51 11.25
CA LYS A 389 49.01 0.26 9.86
C LYS A 389 47.52 -0.01 9.77
N GLU A 390 46.88 0.56 8.75
CA GLU A 390 45.49 0.32 8.41
C GLU A 390 45.35 -0.94 7.54
N TYR A 391 44.32 -1.72 7.83
CA TYR A 391 43.94 -2.94 7.14
C TYR A 391 42.44 -2.88 6.83
N ASN A 392 42.07 -3.30 5.62
CA ASN A 392 40.65 -3.57 5.35
C ASN A 392 40.28 -4.92 5.97
N TYR A 393 38.99 -5.09 6.28
CA TYR A 393 38.47 -6.38 6.74
C TYR A 393 38.84 -7.55 5.81
N LYS A 394 38.88 -7.31 4.50
CA LYS A 394 39.21 -8.32 3.48
C LYS A 394 40.66 -8.81 3.57
N ASP A 395 41.57 -7.96 4.03
CA ASP A 395 43.01 -8.22 4.09
C ASP A 395 43.40 -9.08 5.32
N LEU A 396 42.48 -9.24 6.27
CA LEU A 396 42.68 -10.04 7.47
C LEU A 396 42.72 -11.55 7.19
N SER A 397 43.48 -12.27 8.01
CA SER A 397 43.44 -13.74 8.06
C SER A 397 42.08 -14.25 8.54
N SER A 398 41.75 -15.51 8.25
CA SER A 398 40.47 -16.10 8.67
C SER A 398 40.23 -16.02 10.19
N GLY A 399 41.28 -16.22 11.00
CA GLY A 399 41.20 -16.08 12.45
C GLY A 399 40.96 -14.62 12.90
N GLN A 400 41.64 -13.66 12.27
CA GLN A 400 41.45 -12.23 12.56
C GLN A 400 40.05 -11.73 12.18
N LYS A 401 39.55 -12.17 11.00
CA LYS A 401 38.17 -11.94 10.56
C LYS A 401 37.17 -12.41 11.59
N LEU A 402 37.37 -13.63 12.08
CA LEU A 402 36.51 -14.23 13.08
C LEU A 402 36.50 -13.42 14.38
N ILE A 403 37.65 -13.06 14.93
CA ILE A 403 37.70 -12.31 16.19
C ILE A 403 37.07 -10.91 16.02
N THR A 404 37.29 -10.28 14.88
CA THR A 404 36.66 -8.99 14.55
C THR A 404 35.14 -9.12 14.47
N SER A 405 34.64 -10.18 13.82
CA SER A 405 33.20 -10.47 13.75
C SER A 405 32.62 -10.72 15.15
N ILE A 406 33.31 -11.48 16.00
CA ILE A 406 32.91 -11.74 17.40
C ILE A 406 32.84 -10.43 18.18
N ALA A 407 33.87 -9.58 18.10
CA ALA A 407 33.87 -8.29 18.77
C ALA A 407 32.69 -7.43 18.33
N PHE A 408 32.37 -7.41 17.04
CA PHE A 408 31.24 -6.66 16.50
C PHE A 408 29.90 -7.20 17.00
N GLN A 409 29.68 -8.51 16.89
CA GLN A 409 28.45 -9.18 17.37
C GLN A 409 28.23 -8.97 18.87
N LEU A 410 29.27 -9.17 19.69
CA LEU A 410 29.19 -9.00 21.13
C LEU A 410 28.93 -7.55 21.51
N SER A 411 29.58 -6.60 20.86
CA SER A 411 29.38 -5.17 21.15
C SER A 411 27.94 -4.74 20.89
N LEU A 412 27.34 -5.22 19.80
CA LEU A 412 25.92 -4.97 19.51
C LEU A 412 24.98 -5.59 20.54
N LEU A 413 25.27 -6.81 20.99
CA LEU A 413 24.46 -7.46 22.02
C LEU A 413 24.59 -6.76 23.39
N LEU A 414 25.80 -6.35 23.76
CA LEU A 414 26.08 -5.66 25.02
C LEU A 414 25.42 -4.28 25.07
N GLU A 415 25.55 -3.50 24.01
CA GLU A 415 24.93 -2.17 23.94
C GLU A 415 23.40 -2.27 24.05
N SER A 416 22.80 -3.26 23.40
CA SER A 416 21.36 -3.50 23.45
C SER A 416 20.89 -4.18 24.74
N ASN A 417 21.77 -4.30 25.75
CA ASN A 417 21.57 -4.96 27.04
C ASN A 417 20.92 -6.34 26.87
N LYS A 418 21.38 -7.10 25.87
CA LYS A 418 20.89 -8.45 25.60
C LYS A 418 21.79 -9.44 26.31
N GLU A 419 21.17 -10.33 27.06
CA GLU A 419 21.82 -11.54 27.59
C GLU A 419 21.45 -12.73 26.72
N GLY A 420 22.14 -13.86 26.87
CA GLY A 420 21.70 -15.06 26.17
C GLY A 420 22.78 -16.13 26.04
N PHE A 421 22.56 -17.03 25.10
CA PHE A 421 23.57 -17.99 24.68
C PHE A 421 24.12 -17.63 23.29
N ILE A 422 25.36 -18.02 23.02
CA ILE A 422 26.07 -17.86 21.76
C ILE A 422 26.63 -19.23 21.35
N ILE A 423 26.49 -19.57 20.08
CA ILE A 423 26.94 -20.85 19.52
C ILE A 423 28.12 -20.60 18.59
N ALA A 424 29.21 -21.34 18.79
CA ALA A 424 30.33 -21.43 17.86
C ALA A 424 30.48 -22.88 17.40
N ASP A 425 29.80 -23.24 16.30
CA ASP A 425 29.89 -24.57 15.69
C ASP A 425 30.99 -24.56 14.64
N GLU A 426 32.16 -25.10 14.99
CA GLU A 426 33.39 -25.03 14.18
C GLU A 426 33.91 -23.61 13.89
N GLY A 427 33.21 -22.56 14.33
CA GLY A 427 33.61 -21.16 14.16
C GLY A 427 35.04 -20.89 14.64
N PHE A 428 35.44 -21.47 15.77
CA PHE A 428 36.79 -21.31 16.34
C PHE A 428 37.88 -22.20 15.72
N SER A 429 37.57 -23.04 14.72
CA SER A 429 38.54 -23.98 14.13
C SER A 429 39.75 -23.29 13.48
N ASN A 430 39.61 -22.03 13.09
CA ASN A 430 40.65 -21.20 12.48
C ASN A 430 41.50 -20.42 13.48
N LEU A 431 41.24 -20.56 14.79
CA LEU A 431 42.01 -19.91 15.83
C LEU A 431 43.14 -20.81 16.31
N ASP A 432 44.29 -20.20 16.61
CA ASP A 432 45.33 -20.86 17.38
C ASP A 432 44.91 -21.01 18.86
N THR A 433 45.66 -21.81 19.61
CA THR A 433 45.37 -22.12 21.01
C THR A 433 45.38 -20.88 21.90
N GLU A 434 46.24 -19.90 21.61
CA GLU A 434 46.35 -18.66 22.40
C GLU A 434 45.12 -17.76 22.22
N ASN A 435 44.73 -17.47 20.98
CA ASN A 435 43.54 -16.66 20.67
C ASN A 435 42.26 -17.36 21.14
N LEU A 436 42.20 -18.69 21.06
CA LEU A 436 41.08 -19.45 21.57
C LEU A 436 40.96 -19.31 23.11
N LYS A 437 42.05 -19.46 23.86
CA LYS A 437 42.04 -19.27 25.33
C LYS A 437 41.57 -17.86 25.69
N LEU A 438 42.02 -16.86 24.95
CA LEU A 438 41.64 -15.46 25.14
C LEU A 438 40.15 -15.22 24.90
N ILE A 439 39.56 -15.82 23.86
CA ILE A 439 38.11 -15.74 23.61
C ILE A 439 37.35 -16.45 24.74
N LEU A 440 37.77 -17.64 25.16
CA LEU A 440 37.11 -18.34 26.27
C LEU A 440 37.15 -17.52 27.56
N GLU A 441 38.26 -16.84 27.85
CA GLU A 441 38.40 -15.94 28.98
C GLU A 441 37.51 -14.69 28.85
N LEU A 442 37.38 -14.12 27.65
CA LEU A 442 36.45 -13.03 27.38
C LEU A 442 35.02 -13.42 27.80
N PHE A 443 34.54 -14.58 27.37
CA PHE A 443 33.19 -15.06 27.66
C PHE A 443 32.94 -15.34 29.15
N LYS A 444 33.97 -15.51 30.00
CA LYS A 444 33.78 -15.65 31.45
C LYS A 444 33.22 -14.39 32.10
N ASN A 445 33.59 -13.23 31.56
CA ASN A 445 33.26 -11.92 32.12
C ASN A 445 32.06 -11.25 31.43
N LEU A 446 31.50 -11.88 30.40
CA LEU A 446 30.36 -11.37 29.66
C LEU A 446 29.06 -12.07 30.08
N PRO A 447 27.89 -11.41 29.95
CA PRO A 447 26.59 -11.99 30.31
C PRO A 447 26.07 -12.96 29.23
N PHE A 448 26.97 -13.73 28.61
CA PHE A 448 26.66 -14.68 27.55
C PHE A 448 27.14 -16.08 27.90
N GLN A 449 26.26 -17.05 27.78
CA GLN A 449 26.63 -18.46 27.77
C GLN A 449 27.26 -18.83 26.43
N LEU A 450 28.41 -19.48 26.42
CA LEU A 450 29.07 -19.95 25.21
C LEU A 450 28.85 -21.47 25.04
N LEU A 451 28.39 -21.87 23.86
CA LEU A 451 28.31 -23.26 23.40
C LEU A 451 29.25 -23.43 22.20
N CYS A 452 30.33 -24.20 22.33
CA CYS A 452 31.31 -24.32 21.25
C CYS A 452 31.68 -25.77 20.92
N VAL A 453 31.88 -26.05 19.63
CA VAL A 453 32.48 -27.30 19.15
C VAL A 453 33.94 -27.04 18.79
N ILE A 454 34.87 -27.68 19.51
CA ILE A 454 36.31 -27.53 19.26
C ILE A 454 36.97 -28.90 19.20
N HIS A 455 37.72 -29.14 18.13
CA HIS A 455 38.39 -30.42 17.87
C HIS A 455 39.81 -30.52 18.43
N ARG A 456 40.49 -29.38 18.65
CA ARG A 456 41.95 -29.31 18.87
C ARG A 456 42.38 -28.81 20.25
N LEU A 457 41.46 -28.67 21.20
CA LEU A 457 41.79 -28.18 22.54
C LEU A 457 42.07 -29.34 23.49
N GLU A 458 43.34 -29.67 23.67
CA GLU A 458 43.81 -30.70 24.62
C GLU A 458 43.77 -30.17 26.06
N ASP A 459 44.32 -28.99 26.29
CA ASP A 459 44.37 -28.30 27.58
C ASP A 459 43.15 -27.38 27.75
N ILE A 460 42.15 -27.86 28.50
CA ILE A 460 40.87 -27.20 28.68
C ILE A 460 40.99 -26.21 29.86
N PRO A 461 40.77 -24.89 29.64
CA PRO A 461 40.84 -23.91 30.72
C PRO A 461 39.83 -24.17 31.83
N ASP A 462 40.16 -23.75 33.05
CA ASP A 462 39.25 -23.82 34.20
C ASP A 462 37.92 -23.09 33.91
N GLY A 463 36.82 -23.65 34.40
CA GLY A 463 35.47 -23.10 34.20
C GLY A 463 34.83 -23.42 32.84
N VAL A 464 35.47 -24.25 32.01
CA VAL A 464 34.88 -24.79 30.79
C VAL A 464 34.27 -26.16 31.07
N TYR A 465 32.96 -26.29 30.91
CA TYR A 465 32.23 -27.55 31.08
C TYR A 465 32.31 -28.39 29.79
N VAL A 466 32.71 -29.65 29.89
CA VAL A 466 32.92 -30.52 28.72
C VAL A 466 31.77 -31.50 28.56
N ILE A 467 31.16 -31.50 27.37
CA ILE A 467 30.08 -32.41 27.00
C ILE A 467 30.61 -33.37 25.93
N ASN A 468 30.64 -34.66 26.23
CA ASN A 468 31.08 -35.70 25.28
C ASN A 468 29.88 -36.23 24.50
N CYS A 469 29.84 -35.95 23.20
CA CYS A 469 28.91 -36.56 22.26
C CYS A 469 29.50 -37.87 21.71
N GLY A 470 28.83 -38.99 21.97
CA GLY A 470 29.20 -40.30 21.42
C GLY A 470 30.01 -41.19 22.37
N GLY A 471 29.69 -41.18 23.67
CA GLY A 471 30.05 -42.26 24.58
C GLY A 471 28.92 -43.27 24.66
N ASP A 472 29.27 -44.57 24.62
CA ASP A 472 28.39 -45.68 24.98
C ASP A 472 27.83 -45.54 26.40
#